data_AF-A0A963C0T6-F1
#
_entry.id   AF-A0A963C0T6-F1
#
_cell.length_a   1.000
_cell.length_b   1.000
_cell.length_c   1.000
_cell.angle_alpha   90.00
_cell.angle_beta   90.00
_cell.angle_gamma   90.00
#
_symmetry.space_group_name_H-M   'P 1'
#
loop_
_entity.id
_entity.type
_entity.pdbx_description
1 polymer ?
#
loop_
_entity_poly.entity_id
_entity_poly.type
_entity_poly.pdbx_seq_one_letter_code
_entity_poly.pdbx_strand_id
1 'polypeptide(L)'
;EFKPHGSCKLCTVNIGGRLGASCTNKAAAGMVVESETEVLNADRRALTQMLFVEGNHVCPSCEKSGNCQLQAVAYHLGMMTPHFPHFYPARDIDASHPDVLLERNRCILCELCVRASRDVDGKNVFGIGGRGIKSRLIVNSASGRLADTNLSVTDRAAEVCPTGAIVRKRHGFTVPIGRRLYDHHDIAEVPVAGMKEPRRD
;
A
#
# COMPACT_ATOMS: atom_id res chain seq x y z
N GLU A 1 4.68 -11.80 7.11
CA GLU A 1 6.10 -11.86 6.72
C GLU A 1 6.88 -10.64 7.23
N PHE A 2 6.38 -9.42 7.05
CA PHE A 2 7.09 -8.21 7.47
C PHE A 2 6.69 -7.72 8.86
N LYS A 3 7.67 -7.22 9.64
CA LYS A 3 7.39 -6.52 10.90
C LYS A 3 6.52 -5.29 10.66
N PRO A 4 5.51 -5.01 11.49
CA PRO A 4 4.64 -3.84 11.37
C PRO A 4 5.41 -2.53 11.17
N HIS A 5 4.98 -1.73 10.18
CA HIS A 5 5.62 -0.45 9.86
C HIS A 5 4.91 0.74 10.50
N GLY A 6 3.57 0.72 10.56
CA GLY A 6 2.78 1.70 11.31
C GLY A 6 2.59 3.06 10.62
N SER A 7 2.89 3.20 9.32
CA SER A 7 2.69 4.47 8.60
C SER A 7 1.22 4.77 8.25
N CYS A 8 0.44 3.77 7.80
CA CYS A 8 -0.89 4.00 7.23
C CYS A 8 -1.99 4.35 8.25
N LYS A 9 -1.80 4.00 9.53
CA LYS A 9 -2.76 4.21 10.64
C LYS A 9 -4.18 3.64 10.48
N LEU A 10 -4.48 2.92 9.40
CA LEU A 10 -5.80 2.28 9.19
C LEU A 10 -6.14 1.24 10.27
N CYS A 11 -5.13 0.62 10.86
CA CYS A 11 -5.28 -0.35 11.95
C CYS A 11 -5.56 0.27 13.34
N THR A 12 -5.93 1.55 13.40
CA THR A 12 -6.28 2.21 14.67
C THR A 12 -7.52 1.56 15.28
N VAL A 13 -7.45 1.24 16.56
CA VAL A 13 -8.52 0.60 17.36
C VAL A 13 -8.64 1.31 18.71
N ASN A 14 -9.78 1.15 19.38
CA ASN A 14 -9.96 1.58 20.76
C ASN A 14 -9.52 0.45 21.71
N ILE A 15 -8.61 0.75 22.62
CA ILE A 15 -8.08 -0.17 23.63
C ILE A 15 -8.41 0.42 25.01
N GLY A 16 -9.48 -0.06 25.64
CA GLY A 16 -9.89 0.41 26.97
C GLY A 16 -10.10 1.93 27.07
N GLY A 17 -10.66 2.56 26.03
CA GLY A 17 -10.92 4.00 25.97
C GLY A 17 -9.79 4.85 25.36
N ARG A 18 -8.71 4.24 24.86
CA ARG A 18 -7.58 4.94 24.22
C ARG A 18 -7.36 4.43 22.81
N LEU A 19 -7.14 5.35 21.86
CA LEU A 19 -6.81 4.98 20.48
C LEU A 19 -5.37 4.48 20.38
N GLY A 20 -5.18 3.36 19.67
CA GLY A 20 -3.86 2.78 19.42
C GLY A 20 -3.81 2.01 18.10
N ALA A 21 -2.64 1.95 17.47
CA ALA A 21 -2.44 1.18 16.24
C ALA A 21 -2.29 -0.33 16.57
N SER A 22 -3.23 -1.16 16.12
CA SER A 22 -3.22 -2.60 16.45
C SER A 22 -1.97 -3.31 15.93
N CYS A 23 -1.42 -2.87 14.80
CA CYS A 23 -0.24 -3.49 14.22
C CYS A 23 1.02 -3.41 15.11
N THR A 24 1.14 -2.40 15.99
CA THR A 24 2.32 -2.24 16.86
C THR A 24 2.03 -2.49 18.33
N ASN A 25 0.76 -2.55 18.72
CA ASN A 25 0.36 -2.83 20.11
C ASN A 25 0.40 -4.33 20.37
N LYS A 26 1.07 -4.73 21.46
CA LYS A 26 1.11 -6.14 21.89
C LYS A 26 -0.18 -6.47 22.64
N ALA A 27 -0.79 -7.59 22.28
CA ALA A 27 -1.93 -8.12 23.03
C ALA A 27 -1.52 -8.44 24.46
N ALA A 28 -2.43 -8.18 25.41
CA ALA A 28 -2.27 -8.54 26.81
C ALA A 28 -3.56 -9.20 27.32
N ALA A 29 -3.44 -10.07 28.32
CA ALA A 29 -4.59 -10.73 28.93
C ALA A 29 -5.56 -9.67 29.50
N GLY A 30 -6.86 -9.86 29.25
CA GLY A 30 -7.90 -8.94 29.70
C GLY A 30 -8.01 -7.63 28.90
N MET A 31 -7.24 -7.46 27.81
CA MET A 31 -7.36 -6.28 26.95
C MET A 31 -8.70 -6.28 26.20
N VAL A 32 -9.50 -5.22 26.38
CA VAL A 32 -10.74 -5.01 25.65
C VAL A 32 -10.46 -4.11 24.44
N VAL A 33 -10.72 -4.64 23.24
CA VAL A 33 -10.43 -3.95 21.96
C VAL A 33 -11.72 -3.79 21.16
N GLU A 34 -12.05 -2.56 20.81
CA GLU A 34 -13.10 -2.25 19.85
C GLU A 34 -12.44 -1.85 18.54
N SER A 35 -12.71 -2.59 17.48
CA SER A 35 -12.12 -2.39 16.16
C SER A 35 -13.11 -1.93 15.11
N GLU A 36 -14.41 -2.09 15.35
CA GLU A 36 -15.48 -1.78 14.42
C GLU A 36 -16.49 -0.86 15.08
N THR A 37 -16.26 0.45 14.95
CA THR A 37 -17.16 1.49 15.44
C THR A 37 -17.29 2.58 14.38
N GLU A 38 -18.42 3.30 14.39
CA GLU A 38 -18.66 4.39 13.43
C GLU A 38 -17.57 5.45 13.48
N VAL A 39 -17.13 5.83 14.69
CA VAL A 39 -16.06 6.81 14.90
C VAL A 39 -14.74 6.33 14.29
N LEU A 40 -14.34 5.09 14.56
CA LEU A 40 -13.10 4.53 13.99
C LEU A 40 -13.17 4.46 12.46
N ASN A 41 -14.32 4.10 11.90
CA ASN A 41 -14.48 4.01 10.45
C ASN A 41 -14.55 5.37 9.76
N ALA A 42 -15.08 6.40 10.43
CA ALA A 42 -14.98 7.78 9.96
C ALA A 42 -13.51 8.24 9.90
N ASP A 43 -12.72 7.97 10.94
CA ASP A 43 -11.29 8.31 10.98
C ASP A 43 -10.50 7.55 9.90
N ARG A 44 -10.74 6.25 9.74
CA ARG A 44 -10.12 5.44 8.67
C ARG A 44 -10.50 5.95 7.28
N ARG A 45 -11.74 6.40 7.09
CA ARG A 45 -12.20 6.98 5.82
C ARG A 45 -11.44 8.28 5.55
N ALA A 46 -11.29 9.16 6.53
CA ALA A 46 -10.51 10.38 6.40
C ALA A 46 -9.03 10.11 6.08
N LEU A 47 -8.39 9.15 6.75
CA LEU A 47 -7.03 8.72 6.44
C LEU A 47 -6.90 8.15 5.01
N THR A 48 -7.87 7.35 4.60
CA THR A 48 -7.92 6.79 3.23
C THR A 48 -8.06 7.92 2.21
N GLN A 49 -8.96 8.88 2.45
CA GLN A 49 -9.14 10.07 1.62
C GLN A 49 -7.84 10.89 1.51
N MET A 50 -7.10 11.08 2.61
CA MET A 50 -5.80 11.75 2.60
C MET A 50 -4.80 11.05 1.66
N LEU A 51 -4.71 9.72 1.72
CA LEU A 51 -3.87 8.94 0.80
C LEU A 51 -4.28 9.13 -0.67
N PHE A 52 -5.59 9.19 -0.95
CA PHE A 52 -6.11 9.42 -2.31
C PHE A 52 -5.74 10.80 -2.86
N VAL A 53 -5.75 11.86 -2.03
CA VAL A 53 -5.50 13.24 -2.49
C VAL A 53 -4.01 13.63 -2.50
N GLU A 54 -3.19 12.96 -1.69
CA GLU A 54 -1.74 13.14 -1.68
C GLU A 54 -1.07 12.61 -2.96
N GLY A 55 -1.68 11.61 -3.61
CA GLY A 55 -1.25 11.02 -4.87
C GLY A 55 -2.15 11.36 -6.06
N ASN A 56 -1.86 10.73 -7.20
CA ASN A 56 -2.72 10.75 -8.39
C ASN A 56 -3.36 9.37 -8.57
N HIS A 57 -4.42 9.11 -7.79
CA HIS A 57 -5.14 7.85 -7.78
C HIS A 57 -6.30 7.81 -8.78
N VAL A 58 -5.96 7.87 -10.08
CA VAL A 58 -6.93 7.80 -11.19
C VAL A 58 -7.24 6.34 -11.52
N CYS A 59 -8.13 5.73 -10.72
CA CYS A 59 -8.47 4.30 -10.83
C CYS A 59 -8.95 3.86 -12.23
N PRO A 60 -9.73 4.65 -13.00
CA PRO A 60 -10.19 4.22 -14.33
C PRO A 60 -9.06 3.88 -15.33
N SER A 61 -7.88 4.49 -15.17
CA SER A 61 -6.71 4.24 -16.04
C SER A 61 -5.63 3.38 -15.38
N CYS A 62 -5.83 2.97 -14.12
CA CYS A 62 -4.85 2.21 -13.37
C CYS A 62 -5.02 0.70 -13.61
N GLU A 63 -3.98 0.04 -14.10
CA GLU A 63 -3.96 -1.43 -14.32
C GLU A 63 -4.15 -2.26 -13.05
N LYS A 64 -3.93 -1.68 -11.87
CA LYS A 64 -4.17 -2.32 -10.57
C LYS A 64 -5.63 -2.22 -10.11
N SER A 65 -6.50 -1.51 -10.83
CA SER A 65 -7.90 -1.34 -10.46
C SER A 65 -8.63 -2.69 -10.33
N GLY A 66 -9.34 -2.89 -9.21
CA GLY A 66 -9.94 -4.18 -8.83
C GLY A 66 -8.97 -5.17 -8.17
N ASN A 67 -7.67 -4.85 -8.11
CA ASN A 67 -6.62 -5.62 -7.43
C ASN A 67 -5.78 -4.72 -6.48
N CYS A 68 -6.27 -3.53 -6.16
CA CYS A 68 -5.56 -2.50 -5.38
C CYS A 68 -6.14 -2.43 -3.96
N GLN A 69 -5.31 -2.62 -2.94
CA GLN A 69 -5.78 -2.61 -1.55
C GLN A 69 -6.25 -1.24 -1.09
N LEU A 70 -5.61 -0.15 -1.54
CA LEU A 70 -6.09 1.21 -1.23
C LEU A 70 -7.52 1.44 -1.76
N GLN A 71 -7.79 0.95 -2.97
CA GLN A 71 -9.12 1.04 -3.58
C GLN A 71 -10.12 0.15 -2.84
N ALA A 72 -9.73 -1.07 -2.47
CA ALA A 72 -10.59 -1.98 -1.71
C ALA A 72 -10.92 -1.44 -0.32
N VAL A 73 -9.97 -0.83 0.39
CA VAL A 73 -10.21 -0.13 1.66
C VAL A 73 -11.20 1.02 1.47
N ALA A 74 -11.07 1.80 0.41
CA ALA A 74 -12.03 2.86 0.11
C ALA A 74 -13.46 2.32 -0.11
N TYR A 75 -13.60 1.19 -0.81
CA TYR A 75 -14.90 0.52 -0.99
C TYR A 75 -15.47 0.03 0.33
N HIS A 76 -14.66 -0.67 1.13
CA HIS A 76 -15.04 -1.18 2.45
C HIS A 76 -15.55 -0.07 3.38
N LEU A 77 -14.89 1.09 3.36
CA LEU A 77 -15.25 2.23 4.20
C LEU A 77 -16.39 3.10 3.62
N GLY A 78 -17.00 2.72 2.49
CA GLY A 78 -18.04 3.50 1.83
C GLY A 78 -17.56 4.88 1.35
N MET A 79 -16.30 4.99 0.93
CA MET A 79 -15.71 6.24 0.47
C MET A 79 -16.17 6.58 -0.95
N MET A 80 -17.20 7.42 -1.06
CA MET A 80 -17.77 7.83 -2.36
C MET A 80 -16.98 8.97 -3.05
N THR A 81 -16.24 9.77 -2.27
CA THR A 81 -15.47 10.92 -2.75
C THR A 81 -14.27 11.19 -1.83
N PRO A 82 -13.14 11.70 -2.34
CA PRO A 82 -11.98 12.07 -1.53
C PRO A 82 -12.22 13.22 -0.54
N HIS A 83 -13.28 14.03 -0.68
CA HIS A 83 -13.64 15.20 0.17
C HIS A 83 -12.59 16.34 0.26
N PHE A 84 -11.29 16.05 0.33
CA PHE A 84 -10.20 17.02 0.38
C PHE A 84 -9.74 17.46 -1.03
N PRO A 85 -9.12 18.64 -1.16
CA PRO A 85 -8.49 19.07 -2.40
C PRO A 85 -7.31 18.16 -2.80
N HIS A 86 -7.26 17.78 -4.08
CA HIS A 86 -6.13 17.04 -4.64
C HIS A 86 -4.86 17.87 -4.68
N PHE A 87 -3.72 17.23 -4.41
CA PHE A 87 -2.41 17.89 -4.44
C PHE A 87 -1.82 17.92 -5.86
N TYR A 88 -2.30 17.04 -6.75
CA TYR A 88 -1.81 16.86 -8.11
C TYR A 88 -0.28 16.84 -8.21
N PRO A 89 0.42 15.99 -7.43
CA PRO A 89 1.88 15.93 -7.49
C PRO A 89 2.35 15.58 -8.91
N ALA A 90 3.45 16.21 -9.32
CA ALA A 90 4.17 15.90 -10.56
C ALA A 90 5.47 15.15 -10.22
N ARG A 91 5.34 13.92 -9.67
CA ARG A 91 6.50 13.04 -9.41
C ARG A 91 6.88 12.29 -10.68
N ASP A 92 8.16 11.98 -10.79
CA ASP A 92 8.75 11.26 -11.90
C ASP A 92 8.32 9.78 -11.94
N ILE A 93 8.06 9.31 -13.16
CA ILE A 93 7.86 7.90 -13.47
C ILE A 93 9.21 7.30 -13.83
N ASP A 94 9.60 6.23 -13.14
CA ASP A 94 10.80 5.48 -13.51
C ASP A 94 10.41 4.23 -14.31
N ALA A 95 10.59 4.34 -15.62
CA ALA A 95 10.41 3.27 -16.59
C ALA A 95 11.77 2.73 -17.10
N SER A 96 12.87 2.95 -16.38
CA SER A 96 14.21 2.57 -16.83
C SER A 96 14.42 1.06 -16.89
N HIS A 97 13.90 0.30 -15.92
CA HIS A 97 14.01 -1.16 -15.90
C HIS A 97 13.21 -1.79 -17.05
N PRO A 98 13.72 -2.82 -17.75
CA PRO A 98 13.06 -3.39 -18.93
C PRO A 98 11.64 -3.93 -18.66
N ASP A 99 11.41 -4.46 -17.46
CA ASP A 99 10.17 -5.17 -17.11
C ASP A 99 9.38 -4.59 -15.93
N VAL A 100 9.89 -3.58 -15.23
CA VAL A 100 9.26 -3.01 -14.02
C VAL A 100 9.10 -1.51 -14.22
N LEU A 101 7.94 -0.98 -13.81
CA LEU A 101 7.61 0.43 -13.82
C LEU A 101 7.38 0.90 -12.38
N LEU A 102 7.96 2.05 -12.03
CA LEU A 102 7.69 2.74 -10.77
C LEU A 102 6.94 4.06 -11.03
N GLU A 103 5.67 4.09 -10.62
CA GLU A 103 4.78 5.25 -10.67
C GLU A 103 4.65 5.86 -9.26
N ARG A 104 5.46 6.90 -8.99
CA ARG A 104 5.58 7.49 -7.64
C ARG A 104 4.35 8.28 -7.21
N ASN A 105 3.50 8.71 -8.14
CA ASN A 105 2.27 9.41 -7.77
C ASN A 105 1.21 8.47 -7.18
N ARG A 106 1.38 7.14 -7.28
CA ARG A 106 0.45 6.13 -6.72
C ARG A 106 1.00 5.46 -5.46
N CYS A 107 2.18 5.85 -5.00
CA CYS A 107 2.84 5.29 -3.81
C CYS A 107 2.26 5.90 -2.53
N ILE A 108 1.90 5.03 -1.59
CA ILE A 108 1.35 5.40 -0.27
C ILE A 108 2.37 5.26 0.88
N LEU A 109 3.67 5.17 0.54
CA LEU A 109 4.77 5.11 1.52
C LEU A 109 4.58 4.02 2.62
N CYS A 110 4.12 2.83 2.22
CA CYS A 110 3.91 1.70 3.15
C CYS A 110 5.19 0.90 3.47
N GLU A 111 6.30 1.21 2.78
CA GLU A 111 7.60 0.53 2.89
C GLU A 111 7.58 -0.99 2.68
N LEU A 112 6.53 -1.56 2.09
CA LEU A 112 6.50 -3.00 1.80
C LEU A 112 7.60 -3.39 0.80
N CYS A 113 7.80 -2.63 -0.27
CA CYS A 113 8.87 -2.89 -1.24
C CYS A 113 10.28 -2.70 -0.65
N VAL A 114 10.45 -1.71 0.23
CA VAL A 114 11.71 -1.47 0.96
C VAL A 114 12.06 -2.68 1.82
N ARG A 115 11.11 -3.13 2.65
CA ARG A 115 11.29 -4.30 3.53
C ARG A 115 11.44 -5.59 2.75
N ALA A 116 10.65 -5.83 1.71
CA ALA A 116 10.81 -6.99 0.84
C ALA A 116 12.20 -7.02 0.19
N SER A 117 12.65 -5.89 -0.36
CA SER A 117 13.94 -5.82 -1.04
C SER A 117 15.12 -6.03 -0.09
N ARG A 118 15.03 -5.54 1.16
CA ARG A 118 16.07 -5.72 2.18
C ARG A 118 16.01 -7.09 2.84
N ASP A 119 14.85 -7.47 3.35
CA ASP A 119 14.69 -8.57 4.31
C ASP A 119 14.42 -9.93 3.62
N VAL A 120 13.90 -9.91 2.38
CA VAL A 120 13.57 -11.13 1.62
C VAL A 120 14.51 -11.30 0.44
N ASP A 121 14.65 -10.26 -0.39
CA ASP A 121 15.46 -10.35 -1.61
C ASP A 121 16.96 -10.11 -1.34
N GLY A 122 17.31 -9.44 -0.23
CA GLY A 122 18.71 -9.11 0.12
C GLY A 122 19.37 -8.06 -0.79
N LYS A 123 18.58 -7.31 -1.58
CA LYS A 123 19.06 -6.39 -2.64
C LYS A 123 19.05 -4.91 -2.27
N ASN A 124 18.26 -4.51 -1.28
CA ASN A 124 18.18 -3.11 -0.80
C ASN A 124 17.92 -2.08 -1.93
N VAL A 125 17.11 -2.43 -2.93
CA VAL A 125 16.81 -1.61 -4.13
C VAL A 125 16.09 -0.31 -3.79
N PHE A 126 15.27 -0.30 -2.74
CA PHE A 126 14.38 0.81 -2.43
C PHE A 126 14.71 1.45 -1.07
N GLY A 127 14.38 2.73 -0.94
CA GLY A 127 14.37 3.46 0.33
C GLY A 127 13.31 4.57 0.34
N ILE A 128 13.08 5.19 1.50
CA ILE A 128 12.28 6.43 1.59
C ILE A 128 13.24 7.60 1.77
N GLY A 129 13.17 8.58 0.86
CA GLY A 129 13.94 9.81 0.92
C GLY A 129 13.03 11.03 1.05
N GLY A 130 13.60 12.14 1.54
CA GLY A 130 12.85 13.38 1.76
C GLY A 130 12.21 13.48 3.15
N ARG A 131 11.42 14.53 3.37
CA ARG A 131 10.79 14.83 4.67
C ARG A 131 9.40 15.43 4.50
N GLY A 132 8.47 15.05 5.37
CA GLY A 132 7.08 15.52 5.33
C GLY A 132 6.45 15.21 3.98
N ILE A 133 5.74 16.17 3.39
CA ILE A 133 5.11 16.00 2.08
C ILE A 133 6.10 15.79 0.91
N LYS A 134 7.39 16.05 1.13
CA LYS A 134 8.45 15.77 0.14
C LYS A 134 8.98 14.34 0.23
N SER A 135 8.49 13.53 1.17
CA SER A 135 8.87 12.12 1.29
C SER A 135 8.41 11.34 0.07
N ARG A 136 9.28 10.48 -0.47
CA ARG A 136 9.02 9.67 -1.66
C ARG A 136 9.84 8.39 -1.64
N LEU A 137 9.38 7.38 -2.38
CA LEU A 137 10.16 6.19 -2.66
C LEU A 137 11.34 6.56 -3.60
N ILE A 138 12.55 6.26 -3.14
CA ILE A 138 13.79 6.41 -3.89
C ILE A 138 14.34 5.04 -4.27
N VAL A 139 15.16 5.03 -5.32
CA VAL A 139 15.89 3.85 -5.77
C VAL A 139 17.35 3.99 -5.32
N ASN A 140 17.88 2.97 -4.65
CA ASN A 140 19.26 2.92 -4.17
C ASN A 140 20.20 2.52 -5.32
N SER A 141 20.42 3.45 -6.25
CA SER A 141 21.45 3.39 -7.28
C SER A 141 22.09 4.77 -7.42
N ALA A 142 23.30 4.85 -8.00
CA ALA A 142 23.99 6.12 -8.20
C ALA A 142 23.17 7.11 -9.05
N SER A 143 22.38 6.61 -10.00
CA SER A 143 21.50 7.40 -10.85
C SER A 143 20.11 7.66 -10.25
N GLY A 144 19.73 6.94 -9.19
CA GLY A 144 18.37 6.93 -8.67
C GLY A 144 17.36 6.22 -9.57
N ARG A 145 17.82 5.41 -10.54
CA ARG A 145 16.98 4.67 -11.51
C ARG A 145 17.00 3.16 -11.27
N LEU A 146 15.89 2.50 -11.54
CA LEU A 146 15.72 1.03 -11.42
C LEU A 146 16.66 0.23 -12.34
N ALA A 147 16.95 0.73 -13.55
CA ALA A 147 17.85 0.05 -14.50
C ALA A 147 19.27 -0.16 -13.94
N ASP A 148 19.69 0.70 -13.01
CA ASP A 148 21.03 0.66 -12.41
C ASP A 148 21.01 -0.09 -11.06
N THR A 149 20.01 -0.96 -10.86
CA THR A 149 19.89 -1.88 -9.72
C THR A 149 19.84 -3.32 -10.21
N ASN A 150 19.96 -4.26 -9.27
CA ASN A 150 19.80 -5.69 -9.54
C ASN A 150 18.36 -6.20 -9.29
N LEU A 151 17.35 -5.30 -9.30
CA LEU A 151 15.94 -5.68 -9.21
C LEU A 151 15.61 -6.68 -10.34
N SER A 152 14.88 -7.73 -10.01
CA SER A 152 14.32 -8.69 -10.95
C SER A 152 12.80 -8.70 -10.81
N VAL A 153 12.10 -9.05 -11.89
CA VAL A 153 10.65 -9.28 -11.84
C VAL A 153 10.24 -10.39 -10.89
N THR A 154 11.13 -11.35 -10.62
CA THR A 154 10.90 -12.46 -9.69
C THR A 154 11.08 -12.08 -8.23
N ASP A 155 11.55 -10.85 -7.95
CA ASP A 155 11.80 -10.41 -6.59
C ASP A 155 10.50 -10.15 -5.84
N ARG A 156 10.51 -10.39 -4.53
CA ARG A 156 9.37 -10.09 -3.68
C ARG A 156 9.02 -8.61 -3.72
N ALA A 157 10.02 -7.74 -3.79
CA ALA A 157 9.84 -6.29 -3.89
C ALA A 157 9.11 -5.85 -5.18
N ALA A 158 9.18 -6.63 -6.27
CA ALA A 158 8.48 -6.34 -7.52
C ALA A 158 6.98 -6.70 -7.46
N GLU A 159 6.56 -7.48 -6.47
CA GLU A 159 5.18 -8.01 -6.38
C GLU A 159 4.39 -7.48 -5.17
N VAL A 160 5.09 -7.15 -4.08
CA VAL A 160 4.46 -6.85 -2.78
C VAL A 160 3.69 -5.53 -2.74
N CYS A 161 3.81 -4.67 -3.77
CA CYS A 161 3.16 -3.37 -3.78
C CYS A 161 1.62 -3.51 -3.70
N PRO A 162 0.97 -2.94 -2.66
CA PRO A 162 -0.48 -3.07 -2.47
C PRO A 162 -1.27 -2.12 -3.39
N THR A 163 -0.61 -1.19 -4.07
CA THR A 163 -1.21 -0.22 -5.00
C THR A 163 -0.60 -0.37 -6.40
N GLY A 164 -0.95 0.52 -7.32
CA GLY A 164 -0.37 0.57 -8.67
C GLY A 164 0.94 1.34 -8.77
N ALA A 165 1.74 1.42 -7.69
CA ALA A 165 2.99 2.17 -7.68
C ALA A 165 4.17 1.39 -8.25
N ILE A 166 4.25 0.08 -8.02
CA ILE A 166 5.23 -0.81 -8.65
C ILE A 166 4.45 -1.84 -9.44
N VAL A 167 4.63 -1.85 -10.76
CA VAL A 167 3.89 -2.73 -11.67
C VAL A 167 4.81 -3.39 -12.70
N ARG A 168 4.41 -4.58 -13.15
CA ARG A 168 5.10 -5.31 -14.22
C ARG A 168 4.67 -4.77 -15.57
N LYS A 169 5.62 -4.33 -16.39
CA LYS A 169 5.35 -3.86 -17.76
C LYS A 169 4.74 -4.98 -18.59
N ARG A 170 3.88 -4.63 -19.55
CA ARG A 170 3.21 -5.55 -20.50
C ARG A 170 2.26 -6.59 -19.86
N HIS A 171 1.91 -6.44 -18.58
CA HIS A 171 1.00 -7.35 -17.86
C HIS A 171 -0.29 -6.68 -17.36
N GLY A 172 -0.51 -5.41 -17.72
CA GLY A 172 -1.72 -4.67 -17.33
C GLY A 172 -2.98 -5.17 -18.04
N PHE A 173 -4.13 -5.04 -17.36
CA PHE A 173 -5.46 -5.37 -17.90
C PHE A 173 -5.65 -6.83 -18.38
N THR A 174 -4.86 -7.76 -17.86
CA THR A 174 -4.90 -9.18 -18.23
C THR A 174 -6.05 -9.95 -17.58
N VAL A 175 -6.62 -9.45 -16.48
CA VAL A 175 -7.76 -10.05 -15.77
C VAL A 175 -9.05 -9.30 -16.11
N PRO A 176 -10.06 -9.96 -16.70
CA PRO A 176 -11.34 -9.33 -17.01
C PRO A 176 -12.05 -8.76 -15.77
N ILE A 177 -12.83 -7.70 -15.97
CA ILE A 177 -13.75 -7.19 -14.95
C ILE A 177 -14.76 -8.29 -14.59
N GLY A 178 -15.07 -8.42 -13.30
CA GLY A 178 -15.85 -9.53 -12.75
C GLY A 178 -15.00 -10.76 -12.44
N ARG A 179 -13.68 -10.69 -12.55
CA ARG A 179 -12.74 -11.76 -12.17
C ARG A 179 -11.52 -11.26 -11.40
N ARG A 180 -11.47 -9.97 -11.08
CA ARG A 180 -10.37 -9.38 -10.29
C ARG A 180 -10.57 -9.71 -8.82
N LEU A 181 -9.51 -9.63 -8.03
CA LEU A 181 -9.51 -10.07 -6.64
C LEU A 181 -10.64 -9.42 -5.83
N TYR A 182 -10.75 -8.09 -5.88
CA TYR A 182 -11.74 -7.31 -5.13
C TYR A 182 -13.04 -7.07 -5.92
N ASP A 183 -13.27 -7.80 -7.02
CA ASP A 183 -14.62 -7.84 -7.62
C ASP A 183 -15.54 -8.76 -6.80
N HIS A 184 -14.98 -9.73 -6.06
CA HIS A 184 -15.73 -10.75 -5.30
C HIS A 184 -15.34 -10.85 -3.83
N HIS A 185 -14.32 -10.12 -3.39
CA HIS A 185 -13.85 -10.17 -2.00
C HIS A 185 -13.80 -8.77 -1.41
N ASP A 186 -14.21 -8.66 -0.15
CA ASP A 186 -13.95 -7.50 0.68
C ASP A 186 -12.48 -7.48 1.14
N ILE A 187 -11.94 -6.30 1.45
CA ILE A 187 -10.56 -6.18 1.95
C ILE A 187 -10.34 -6.91 3.27
N ALA A 188 -11.37 -7.08 4.10
CA ALA A 188 -11.30 -7.79 5.36
C ALA A 188 -11.11 -9.31 5.17
N GLU A 189 -11.46 -9.86 4.01
CA GLU A 189 -11.36 -11.27 3.68
C GLU A 189 -9.99 -11.63 3.06
N VAL A 190 -9.28 -10.63 2.53
CA VAL A 190 -8.02 -10.81 1.83
C VAL A 190 -6.84 -10.41 2.72
N PRO A 191 -5.90 -11.31 3.00
CA PRO A 191 -4.69 -10.95 3.73
C PRO A 191 -3.93 -9.81 3.03
N VAL A 192 -3.34 -8.91 3.82
CA VAL A 192 -2.43 -7.88 3.29
C VAL A 192 -1.32 -8.57 2.49
N ALA A 193 -0.93 -8.03 1.33
CA ALA A 193 0.10 -8.63 0.47
C ALA A 193 1.37 -9.01 1.29
N GLY A 194 1.63 -10.32 1.45
CA GLY A 194 2.73 -10.84 2.29
C GLY A 194 2.36 -11.28 3.71
N MET A 195 1.09 -11.31 4.06
CA MET A 195 0.58 -12.10 5.19
C MET A 195 0.01 -13.40 4.61
N LYS A 196 0.62 -14.54 4.96
CA LYS A 196 -0.09 -15.82 4.90
C LYS A 196 -1.28 -15.73 5.86
N GLU A 197 -2.39 -16.40 5.56
CA GLU A 197 -3.46 -16.58 6.55
C GLU A 197 -2.86 -17.03 7.88
N PRO A 198 -3.36 -16.52 9.03
CA PRO A 198 -3.05 -17.15 10.30
C PRO A 198 -3.47 -18.61 10.18
N ARG A 199 -2.53 -19.53 10.42
CA ARG A 199 -2.87 -20.94 10.52
C ARG A 199 -3.93 -21.05 11.63
N ARG A 200 -5.06 -21.65 11.28
CA ARG A 200 -6.10 -22.02 12.24
C ARG A 200 -5.63 -23.31 12.89
N ASP A 201 -4.72 -23.19 13.85
CA ASP A 201 -4.39 -24.23 14.83
C ASP A 201 -5.08 -23.91 16.16
#